data_AF-A0A9E3AIL9-F1
#
_entry.id   AF-A0A9E3AIL9-F1
#
_cell.length_a   1.000
_cell.length_b   1.000
_cell.length_c   1.000
_cell.angle_alpha   90.00
_cell.angle_beta   90.00
_cell.angle_gamma   90.00
#
_symmetry.space_group_name_H-M   'P 1'
#
loop_
_entity.id
_entity.type
_entity.pdbx_description
1 polymer ?
#
loop_
_entity_poly.entity_id
_entity_poly.type
_entity_poly.pdbx_seq_one_letter_code
_entity_poly.pdbx_strand_id
1 'polypeptide(L)'
;MTQAPHRSSSPAAPRQAEFRVGRTGPALDSTEALLSEGGDCRLALDPVSGRSRYGCAVRPAGGAPQFSSATASTISPAGFAAADRLRERLAALDGREPRAATYARELDRVRGELLGLCGLAGPPGLEVVFAASGTDAHLIAAELFAGPSAA
;
A
#
# COMPACT_ATOMS: atom_id res chain seq x y z
N MET A 1 36.42 -40.71 -8.40
CA MET A 1 35.75 -39.40 -8.48
C MET A 1 34.29 -39.62 -8.08
N THR A 2 33.95 -39.27 -6.84
CA THR A 2 32.66 -39.56 -6.20
C THR A 2 31.69 -38.41 -6.46
N GLN A 3 30.58 -38.67 -7.15
CA GLN A 3 29.56 -37.67 -7.44
C GLN A 3 28.64 -37.51 -6.22
N ALA A 4 28.55 -36.29 -5.69
CA ALA A 4 27.66 -35.96 -4.57
C ALA A 4 26.20 -35.80 -5.07
N PRO A 5 25.18 -36.19 -4.27
CA PRO A 5 23.80 -36.11 -4.70
C PRO A 5 23.25 -34.68 -4.64
N HIS A 6 22.54 -34.29 -5.70
CA HIS A 6 21.78 -33.05 -5.80
C HIS A 6 20.67 -33.00 -4.72
N ARG A 7 20.70 -31.96 -3.87
CA ARG A 7 19.60 -31.64 -2.96
C ARG A 7 18.47 -31.00 -3.77
N SER A 8 17.31 -31.66 -3.81
CA SER A 8 16.06 -31.06 -4.29
C SER A 8 15.55 -30.06 -3.25
N SER A 9 15.63 -28.76 -3.58
CA SER A 9 14.97 -27.72 -2.80
C SER A 9 13.48 -27.70 -3.15
N SER A 10 12.64 -28.16 -2.24
CA SER A 10 11.18 -28.02 -2.32
C SER A 10 10.79 -26.53 -2.33
N PRO A 11 9.85 -26.08 -3.18
CA PRO A 11 9.41 -24.69 -3.19
C PRO A 11 8.67 -24.37 -1.88
N ALA A 12 9.14 -23.35 -1.17
CA ALA A 12 8.50 -22.85 0.05
C ALA A 12 7.06 -22.40 -0.28
N ALA A 13 6.10 -22.89 0.50
CA ALA A 13 4.70 -22.51 0.40
C ALA A 13 4.53 -20.98 0.51
N PRO A 14 3.56 -20.37 -0.20
CA PRO A 14 3.30 -18.94 -0.11
C PRO A 14 2.95 -18.58 1.33
N ARG A 15 3.78 -17.73 1.94
CA ARG A 15 3.49 -17.15 3.26
C ARG A 15 2.27 -16.27 3.11
N GLN A 16 1.15 -16.72 3.68
CA GLN A 16 -0.03 -15.88 3.82
C GLN A 16 0.38 -14.64 4.63
N ALA A 17 0.22 -13.46 4.02
CA ALA A 17 0.37 -12.21 4.73
C ALA A 17 -0.80 -12.12 5.71
N GLU A 18 -0.58 -12.55 6.95
CA GLU A 18 -1.52 -12.36 8.04
C GLU A 18 -1.64 -10.85 8.25
N PHE A 19 -2.73 -10.27 7.72
CA PHE A 19 -3.11 -8.89 7.99
C PHE A 19 -3.48 -8.81 9.47
N ARG A 20 -2.49 -8.50 10.30
CA ARG A 20 -2.70 -8.35 11.74
C ARG A 20 -3.44 -7.04 11.97
N VAL A 21 -4.77 -7.13 12.03
CA VAL A 21 -5.62 -6.05 12.52
C VAL A 21 -5.24 -5.81 13.98
N GLY A 22 -4.39 -4.80 14.23
CA GLY A 22 -4.19 -4.27 15.56
C GLY A 22 -5.52 -3.75 16.09
N ARG A 23 -5.97 -4.26 17.24
CA ARG A 23 -7.14 -3.73 17.95
C ARG A 23 -6.79 -3.55 19.43
N THR A 24 -6.85 -2.30 19.90
CA THR A 24 -7.46 -1.90 21.19
C THR A 24 -7.68 -0.36 21.24
N GLY A 25 -8.93 0.13 21.06
CA GLY A 25 -9.36 1.50 21.35
C GLY A 25 -10.19 2.21 20.24
N PRO A 26 -11.02 3.24 20.56
CA PRO A 26 -11.94 3.90 19.61
C PRO A 26 -11.28 4.96 18.71
N ALA A 27 -9.95 4.99 18.62
CA ALA A 27 -9.21 5.96 17.83
C ALA A 27 -8.29 5.24 16.84
N LEU A 28 -8.22 5.75 15.62
CA LEU A 28 -7.24 5.31 14.63
C LEU A 28 -5.82 5.59 15.15
N ASP A 29 -4.88 4.68 14.85
CA ASP A 29 -3.45 4.86 15.13
C ASP A 29 -2.89 6.14 14.49
N SER A 30 -1.65 6.51 14.82
CA SER A 30 -1.06 7.72 14.24
C SER A 30 -0.93 7.62 12.72
N THR A 31 -0.90 8.76 12.04
CA THR A 31 -0.70 8.81 10.58
C THR A 31 0.58 8.10 10.17
N GLU A 32 1.67 8.22 10.95
CA GLU A 32 2.92 7.49 10.72
C GLU A 32 2.75 5.97 10.79
N ALA A 33 2.01 5.46 11.79
CA ALA A 33 1.77 4.03 11.95
C ALA A 33 1.00 3.50 10.74
N LEU A 34 -0.13 4.14 10.43
CA LEU A 34 -0.99 3.76 9.29
C LEU A 34 -0.25 3.82 7.94
N LEU A 35 0.64 4.80 7.74
CA LEU A 35 1.44 4.93 6.51
C LEU A 35 2.56 3.86 6.40
N SER A 36 2.89 3.17 7.49
CA SER A 36 3.85 2.07 7.51
C SER A 36 3.21 0.67 7.44
N GLU A 37 1.88 0.61 7.50
CA GLU A 37 1.10 -0.62 7.50
C GLU A 37 0.72 -1.10 6.10
N GLY A 38 0.19 -2.32 6.00
CA GLY A 38 -0.43 -2.85 4.77
C GLY A 38 0.55 -3.30 3.67
N GLY A 39 1.86 -3.09 3.84
CA GLY A 39 2.89 -3.60 2.94
C GLY A 39 3.68 -4.78 3.50
N ASP A 40 4.79 -5.10 2.84
CA ASP A 40 5.70 -6.15 3.28
C ASP A 40 6.88 -5.60 4.12
N CYS A 41 7.84 -6.48 4.44
CA CYS A 41 9.01 -6.15 5.25
C CYS A 41 9.90 -5.02 4.70
N ARG A 42 9.69 -4.56 3.45
CA ARG A 42 10.38 -3.42 2.85
C ARG A 42 9.88 -2.09 3.38
N LEU A 43 8.61 -2.00 3.80
CA LEU A 43 8.03 -0.79 4.42
C LEU A 43 8.31 -0.70 5.92
N ALA A 44 8.58 -1.84 6.58
CA ALA A 44 8.90 -1.86 8.00
C ALA A 44 10.06 -0.90 8.33
N LEU A 45 9.83 -0.05 9.33
CA LEU A 45 10.80 0.96 9.76
C LEU A 45 11.86 0.33 10.65
N ASP A 46 13.12 0.63 10.36
CA ASP A 46 14.22 0.34 11.26
C ASP A 46 14.07 1.19 12.54
N PRO A 47 14.09 0.59 13.74
CA PRO A 47 13.80 1.30 14.99
C PRO A 47 14.88 2.33 15.36
N VAL A 48 16.08 2.23 14.79
CA VAL A 48 17.19 3.15 15.07
C VAL A 48 17.14 4.36 14.14
N SER A 49 17.00 4.14 12.84
CA SER A 49 17.04 5.18 11.81
C SER A 49 15.66 5.76 11.45
N GLY A 50 14.57 5.07 11.82
CA GLY A 50 13.20 5.47 11.48
C GLY A 50 12.91 5.40 9.98
N ARG A 51 13.69 4.62 9.22
CA ARG A 51 13.62 4.52 7.75
C ARG A 51 13.24 3.12 7.30
N SER A 52 12.54 3.06 6.18
CA SER A 52 12.25 1.79 5.50
C SER A 52 13.49 1.19 4.86
N ARG A 53 13.40 -0.02 4.30
CA ARG A 53 14.52 -0.63 3.54
C ARG A 53 14.91 0.15 2.29
N TYR A 54 14.06 1.08 1.86
CA TYR A 54 14.34 2.03 0.78
C TYR A 54 15.03 3.31 1.26
N GLY A 55 15.38 3.42 2.55
CA GLY A 55 15.94 4.63 3.15
C GLY A 55 14.92 5.78 3.26
N CYS A 56 13.64 5.50 3.03
CA CYS A 56 12.57 6.49 3.05
C CYS A 56 11.98 6.62 4.45
N ALA A 57 11.68 7.85 4.87
CA ALA A 57 10.95 8.10 6.11
C ALA A 57 9.44 8.18 5.84
N VAL A 58 8.63 7.87 6.85
CA VAL A 58 7.17 8.10 6.82
C VAL A 58 6.81 9.55 7.17
N ARG A 59 7.69 10.24 7.89
CA ARG A 59 7.55 11.66 8.17
C ARG A 59 8.28 12.49 7.12
N PRO A 60 7.78 13.69 6.81
CA PRO A 60 8.51 14.63 5.98
C PRO A 60 9.89 14.92 6.58
N ALA A 61 10.95 14.58 5.84
CA ALA A 61 12.32 14.89 6.22
C ALA A 61 12.74 16.23 5.58
N GLY A 62 13.27 17.14 6.38
CA GLY A 62 13.72 18.44 5.89
C GLY A 62 14.95 18.31 4.98
N GLY A 63 14.82 18.74 3.72
CA GLY A 63 15.91 19.23 2.86
C GLY A 63 17.02 18.25 2.42
N ALA A 64 17.06 17.01 2.93
CA ALA A 64 18.07 16.05 2.50
C ALA A 64 17.73 15.51 1.09
N PRO A 65 18.67 15.56 0.13
CA PRO A 65 18.46 14.95 -1.18
C PRO A 65 18.24 13.45 -1.00
N GLN A 66 17.13 12.97 -1.55
CA GLN A 66 16.80 11.56 -1.54
C GLN A 66 17.17 10.96 -2.88
N PHE A 67 18.21 10.14 -2.87
CA PHE A 67 18.58 9.31 -4.02
C PHE A 67 17.76 8.01 -4.00
N SER A 68 16.45 8.10 -3.74
CA SER A 68 15.59 6.93 -3.75
C SER A 68 15.18 6.59 -5.18
N SER A 69 15.05 5.30 -5.44
CA SER A 69 14.57 4.74 -6.71
C SER A 69 13.14 5.22 -7.03
N ALA A 70 12.71 5.11 -8.28
CA ALA A 70 11.31 5.29 -8.69
C ALA A 70 10.31 4.40 -7.91
N THR A 71 10.79 3.39 -7.19
CA THR A 71 9.97 2.45 -6.42
C THR A 71 9.52 2.97 -5.06
N ALA A 72 10.18 3.98 -4.48
CA ALA A 72 9.79 4.53 -3.17
C ALA A 72 10.34 5.95 -3.00
N SER A 73 9.63 6.80 -2.26
CA SER A 73 10.07 8.13 -1.88
C SER A 73 9.67 8.42 -0.44
N THR A 74 10.38 9.31 0.26
CA THR A 74 9.89 9.82 1.55
C THR A 74 8.67 10.67 1.30
N ILE A 75 7.70 10.52 2.20
CA ILE A 75 6.43 11.22 2.12
C ILE A 75 6.66 12.73 2.23
N SER A 76 6.11 13.48 1.29
CA SER A 76 6.24 14.94 1.26
C SER A 76 5.43 15.60 2.40
N PRO A 77 5.76 16.84 2.81
CA PRO A 77 4.95 17.57 3.80
C PRO A 77 3.47 17.66 3.43
N ALA A 78 3.17 17.94 2.15
CA ALA A 78 1.80 18.03 1.65
C ALA A 78 1.09 16.67 1.67
N GLY A 79 1.78 15.60 1.27
CA GLY A 79 1.24 14.24 1.29
C GLY A 79 0.94 13.76 2.71
N PHE A 80 1.83 14.03 3.65
CA PHE A 80 1.62 13.70 5.06
C PHE A 80 0.42 14.46 5.64
N ALA A 81 0.33 15.77 5.39
CA ALA A 81 -0.80 16.58 5.85
C ALA A 81 -2.14 16.12 5.24
N ALA A 82 -2.15 15.69 3.97
CA ALA A 82 -3.34 15.14 3.33
C ALA A 82 -3.77 13.81 3.97
N ALA A 83 -2.82 12.92 4.27
CA ALA A 83 -3.08 11.66 4.97
C ALA A 83 -3.63 11.89 6.38
N ASP A 84 -3.06 12.84 7.13
CA ASP A 84 -3.52 13.15 8.49
C ASP A 84 -4.94 13.73 8.51
N ARG A 85 -5.26 14.65 7.60
CA ARG A 85 -6.65 15.14 7.43
C ARG A 85 -7.63 14.03 7.07
N LEU A 86 -7.21 13.08 6.23
CA LEU A 86 -8.04 11.92 5.91
C LEU A 86 -8.27 11.07 7.16
N ARG A 87 -7.22 10.78 7.94
CA ARG A 87 -7.32 10.04 9.20
C ARG A 87 -8.28 10.72 10.18
N GLU A 88 -8.15 12.02 10.40
CA GLU A 88 -9.05 12.79 11.28
C GLU A 88 -10.51 12.69 10.83
N ARG A 89 -10.76 12.82 9.52
CA ARG A 89 -12.11 12.71 8.96
C ARG A 89 -12.67 11.30 9.10
N LEU A 90 -11.86 10.26 8.89
CA LEU A 90 -12.27 8.87 9.09
C LEU A 90 -12.61 8.59 10.56
N ALA A 91 -11.80 9.11 11.50
CA ALA A 91 -12.07 8.99 12.92
C ALA A 91 -13.38 9.69 13.32
N ALA A 92 -13.67 10.86 12.75
CA ALA A 92 -14.91 11.60 13.01
C ALA A 92 -16.18 10.90 12.46
N LEU A 93 -16.02 10.02 11.47
CA LEU A 93 -17.11 9.24 10.87
C LEU A 93 -17.32 7.88 11.55
N ASP A 94 -16.42 7.44 12.42
CA ASP A 94 -16.56 6.14 13.09
C ASP A 94 -17.84 6.11 13.93
N GLY A 95 -18.61 5.03 13.78
CA GLY A 95 -19.92 4.89 14.42
C GLY A 95 -21.07 5.71 13.82
N ARG A 96 -20.83 6.60 12.83
CA ARG A 96 -21.91 7.35 12.16
C ARG A 96 -22.53 6.59 10.98
N GLU A 97 -21.73 5.77 10.32
CA GLU A 97 -22.15 4.93 9.20
C GLU A 97 -21.33 3.64 9.14
N PRO A 98 -21.74 2.62 8.37
CA PRO A 98 -20.95 1.42 8.16
C PRO A 98 -19.59 1.76 7.56
N ARG A 99 -18.50 1.22 8.13
CA ARG A 99 -17.13 1.45 7.66
C ARG A 99 -16.93 1.14 6.17
N ALA A 100 -17.64 0.14 5.65
CA ALA A 100 -17.63 -0.20 4.24
C ALA A 100 -18.16 0.93 3.33
N ALA A 101 -19.17 1.67 3.78
CA ALA A 101 -19.71 2.81 3.03
C ALA A 101 -18.71 3.98 2.99
N THR A 102 -18.10 4.29 4.15
CA THR A 102 -17.01 5.27 4.22
C THR A 102 -15.86 4.88 3.30
N TYR A 103 -15.42 3.62 3.37
CA TYR A 103 -14.32 3.11 2.56
C TYR A 103 -14.60 3.22 1.05
N ALA A 104 -15.78 2.78 0.59
CA ALA A 104 -16.18 2.87 -0.81
C ALA A 104 -16.17 4.33 -1.31
N ARG A 105 -16.78 5.24 -0.54
CA ARG A 105 -16.81 6.67 -0.88
C ARG A 105 -15.41 7.28 -0.97
N GLU A 106 -14.50 6.92 -0.05
CA GLU A 106 -13.12 7.41 -0.10
C GLU A 106 -12.33 6.86 -1.28
N LEU A 107 -12.52 5.58 -1.62
CA LEU A 107 -11.91 5.01 -2.81
C LEU A 107 -12.39 5.70 -4.09
N ASP A 108 -13.68 5.98 -4.21
CA ASP A 108 -14.22 6.68 -5.38
C ASP A 108 -13.70 8.11 -5.49
N ARG A 109 -13.55 8.80 -4.36
CA ARG A 109 -12.91 10.13 -4.32
C ARG A 109 -11.47 10.08 -4.82
N VAL A 110 -10.66 9.15 -4.30
CA VAL A 110 -9.24 8.99 -4.70
C VAL A 110 -9.14 8.55 -6.16
N ARG A 111 -10.06 7.71 -6.64
CA ARG A 111 -10.16 7.31 -8.05
C ARG A 111 -10.38 8.51 -8.96
N GLY A 112 -11.36 9.36 -8.65
CA GLY A 112 -11.65 10.57 -9.43
C GLY A 112 -10.46 11.54 -9.45
N GLU A 113 -9.80 11.73 -8.31
CA GLU A 113 -8.60 12.58 -8.19
C GLU A 113 -7.45 12.05 -9.05
N LEU A 114 -7.16 10.75 -8.99
CA LEU A 114 -6.13 10.10 -9.82
C LEU A 114 -6.42 10.26 -11.31
N LEU A 115 -7.66 9.98 -11.74
CA LEU A 115 -8.06 10.13 -13.14
C LEU A 115 -7.94 11.57 -13.63
N GLY A 116 -8.31 12.54 -12.78
CA GLY A 116 -8.14 13.97 -13.08
C GLY A 116 -6.68 14.36 -13.27
N LEU A 117 -5.79 13.92 -12.37
CA LEU A 117 -4.34 14.17 -12.46
C LEU A 117 -3.71 13.52 -13.70
N CYS A 118 -4.21 12.37 -14.14
CA CYS A 118 -3.75 11.68 -15.34
C CYS A 118 -4.37 12.21 -16.64
N GLY A 119 -5.33 13.15 -16.59
CA GLY A 119 -6.05 13.61 -17.78
C GLY A 119 -6.95 12.53 -18.40
N LEU A 120 -7.37 11.54 -17.60
CA LEU A 120 -8.18 10.39 -18.01
C LEU A 120 -9.62 10.47 -17.50
N ALA A 121 -10.10 11.66 -17.13
CA ALA A 121 -11.50 11.84 -16.74
C ALA A 121 -12.40 11.82 -17.99
N GLY A 122 -13.27 10.81 -18.11
CA GLY A 122 -14.31 10.77 -19.15
C GLY A 122 -14.32 9.63 -20.19
N PRO A 123 -13.30 8.77 -20.37
CA PRO A 123 -13.43 7.63 -21.28
C PRO A 123 -14.48 6.63 -20.75
N PRO A 124 -15.52 6.28 -21.53
CA PRO A 124 -16.48 5.27 -21.13
C PRO A 124 -15.80 3.90 -21.02
N GLY A 125 -16.11 3.14 -19.98
CA GLY A 125 -15.53 1.81 -19.73
C GLY A 125 -14.13 1.82 -19.13
N LEU A 126 -13.55 2.97 -18.78
CA LEU A 126 -12.30 3.01 -18.04
C LEU A 126 -12.55 2.66 -16.57
N GLU A 127 -11.96 1.55 -16.12
CA GLU A 127 -11.94 1.14 -14.73
C GLU A 127 -10.56 1.40 -14.11
N VAL A 128 -10.55 1.63 -12.80
CA VAL A 128 -9.33 1.77 -12.03
C VAL A 128 -9.35 0.70 -10.93
N VAL A 129 -8.25 -0.01 -10.74
CA VAL A 129 -8.10 -0.97 -9.66
C VAL A 129 -6.94 -0.51 -8.79
N PHE A 130 -7.19 -0.29 -7.50
CA PHE A 130 -6.14 0.01 -6.54
C PHE A 130 -5.55 -1.31 -6.02
N ALA A 131 -4.23 -1.35 -5.89
CA ALA A 131 -3.50 -2.47 -5.34
C ALA A 131 -2.52 -1.98 -4.26
N ALA A 132 -2.20 -2.83 -3.29
CA ALA A 132 -1.29 -2.47 -2.20
C ALA A 132 0.16 -2.24 -2.67
N SER A 133 0.55 -2.83 -3.79
CA SER A 133 1.87 -2.65 -4.40
C SER A 133 1.84 -2.78 -5.93
N GLY A 134 2.92 -2.36 -6.59
CA GLY A 134 3.10 -2.58 -8.03
C GLY A 134 3.19 -4.07 -8.39
N THR A 135 3.69 -4.92 -7.48
CA THR A 135 3.68 -6.38 -7.66
C THR A 135 2.25 -6.91 -7.69
N ASP A 136 1.40 -6.48 -6.75
CA ASP A 136 0.00 -6.89 -6.72
C ASP A 136 -0.76 -6.40 -7.95
N ALA A 137 -0.49 -5.17 -8.39
CA ALA A 137 -1.07 -4.64 -9.63
C ALA A 137 -0.68 -5.50 -10.84
N HIS A 138 0.58 -5.97 -10.90
CA HIS A 138 1.05 -6.83 -11.99
C HIS A 138 0.38 -8.21 -11.95
N LEU A 139 0.18 -8.79 -10.76
CA LEU A 139 -0.51 -10.07 -10.59
C LEU A 139 -2.00 -9.96 -10.94
N ILE A 140 -2.67 -8.89 -10.50
CA ILE A 140 -4.07 -8.61 -10.86
C ILE A 140 -4.20 -8.50 -12.39
N ALA A 141 -3.33 -7.75 -13.04
CA ALA A 141 -3.34 -7.63 -14.49
C ALA A 141 -3.11 -8.98 -15.17
N ALA A 142 -2.11 -9.75 -14.74
CA ALA A 142 -1.81 -11.05 -15.31
C ALA A 142 -3.00 -12.02 -15.22
N GLU A 143 -3.71 -12.06 -14.09
CA GLU A 143 -4.89 -12.90 -13.91
C GLU A 143 -6.07 -12.46 -14.80
N LEU A 144 -6.31 -11.14 -14.89
CA LEU A 144 -7.36 -10.60 -15.77
C LEU A 144 -7.09 -10.93 -17.25
N PHE A 145 -5.83 -11.00 -17.67
CA PHE A 145 -5.44 -11.35 -19.04
C PHE A 145 -5.35 -12.86 -19.30
N ALA A 146 -5.03 -13.68 -18.29
CA ALA A 146 -4.96 -15.12 -18.44
C ALA A 146 -6.32 -15.75 -18.80
N GLY A 147 -7.42 -15.06 -18.46
CA GLY A 147 -8.79 -15.57 -18.65
C GLY A 147 -9.08 -16.73 -17.69
N PRO A 148 -10.33 -17.20 -17.61
CA PRO A 148 -10.64 -18.38 -16.81
C PRO A 148 -9.84 -19.56 -17.36
N SER A 149 -8.98 -20.14 -16.51
CA SER A 149 -8.31 -21.39 -16.82
C SER A 149 -9.40 -22.42 -17.15
N ALA A 150 -9.41 -22.92 -18.38
CA ALA A 150 -10.30 -24.00 -18.79
C ALA A 150 -10.00 -25.22 -17.89
N ALA A 151 -10.89 -25.45 -16.92
CA ALA A 151 -10.94 -26.66 -16.11
C ALA A 151 -11.86 -27.68 -16.78
#